data_AF-A0A2L2YSP3-F1
#
_entry.id   AF-A0A2L2YSP3-F1
#
_cell.length_a   1.000
_cell.length_b   1.000
_cell.length_c   1.000
_cell.angle_alpha   90.00
_cell.angle_beta   90.00
_cell.angle_gamma   90.00
#
_symmetry.space_group_name_H-M   'P 1'
#
loop_
_entity.id
_entity.type
_entity.pdbx_description
1 polymer ?
#
loop_
_entity_poly.entity_id
_entity_poly.type
_entity_poly.pdbx_seq_one_letter_code
_entity_poly.pdbx_strand_id
1 'polypeptide(L)'
;FNLSSPKWSEPCRDELEYQILLNYYFLYSTKILLRYRVGNLLNHMVNNMILKMNDDMENKRVIVYAGHGSTITQVLLTLNKFSFVETPMGSVLVLELWKEDDTYSLRFLHFNSSSPEIRINPPVSLHFEECGGSFCSVESFLNRTAEFRPVDFLAECDYKMNISLRPLETVCDLPPFVSSSEMLKTSHLLLEIINIFIVISYIHPIIKL
;
A
#
# COMPACT_ATOMS: atom_id res chain seq x y z
N PHE A 1 -2.66 -2.80 27.56
CA PHE A 1 -2.20 -1.51 28.12
C PHE A 1 -3.41 -0.65 28.43
N ASN A 2 -3.48 -0.01 29.61
CA ASN A 2 -4.59 0.87 30.02
C ASN A 2 -4.02 2.18 30.60
N LEU A 3 -3.27 2.90 29.77
CA LEU A 3 -2.73 4.22 30.13
C LEU A 3 -3.80 5.27 29.87
N SER A 4 -3.93 6.24 30.78
CA SER A 4 -4.82 7.39 30.58
C SER A 4 -4.21 8.34 29.55
N SER A 5 -5.00 8.70 28.53
CA SER A 5 -4.61 9.72 27.57
C SER A 5 -4.56 11.10 28.22
N PRO A 6 -3.57 11.95 27.88
CA PRO A 6 -3.59 13.34 28.29
C PRO A 6 -4.83 14.07 27.77
N LYS A 7 -5.46 14.92 28.58
CA LYS A 7 -6.68 15.64 28.16
C LYS A 7 -6.51 16.49 26.89
N TRP A 8 -5.29 16.97 26.65
CA TRP A 8 -5.00 17.77 25.46
C TRP A 8 -5.01 16.95 24.16
N SER A 9 -4.85 15.61 24.22
CA SER A 9 -4.73 14.77 23.03
C SER A 9 -6.09 14.33 22.48
N GLU A 10 -7.16 14.36 23.28
CA GLU A 10 -8.49 13.94 22.82
C GLU A 10 -9.03 14.82 21.66
N PRO A 11 -8.95 16.16 21.71
CA PRO A 11 -9.48 17.00 20.64
C PRO A 11 -8.72 16.89 19.31
N CYS A 12 -7.44 16.52 19.35
CA CYS A 12 -6.58 16.41 18.16
C CYS A 12 -6.36 14.97 17.69
N ARG A 13 -7.09 13.98 18.22
CA ARG A 13 -6.90 12.58 17.88
C ARG A 13 -7.07 12.30 16.38
N ASP A 14 -8.17 12.76 15.81
CA ASP A 14 -8.47 12.57 14.38
C ASP A 14 -7.39 13.21 13.50
N GLU A 15 -6.86 14.36 13.94
CA GLU A 15 -5.77 15.05 13.26
C GLU A 15 -4.47 14.23 13.32
N LEU A 16 -4.12 13.67 14.48
CA LEU A 16 -2.95 12.81 14.62
C LEU A 16 -3.07 11.55 13.74
N GLU A 17 -4.27 10.96 13.66
CA GLU A 17 -4.55 9.83 12.77
C GLU A 17 -4.40 10.24 11.28
N TYR A 18 -4.86 11.42 10.90
CA TYR A 18 -4.66 11.96 9.54
C TYR A 18 -3.18 12.20 9.22
N GLN A 19 -2.39 12.75 10.15
CA GLN A 19 -0.95 12.94 9.97
C GLN A 19 -0.21 11.62 9.77
N ILE A 20 -0.66 10.54 10.41
CA ILE A 20 -0.14 9.18 10.18
C ILE A 20 -0.42 8.75 8.73
N LEU A 21 -1.63 8.98 8.21
CA LEU A 21 -1.96 8.66 6.81
C LEU A 21 -1.15 9.47 5.80
N LEU A 22 -0.93 10.77 6.07
CA LEU A 22 -0.03 11.59 5.27
C LEU A 22 1.41 11.04 5.28
N ASN A 23 1.89 10.58 6.43
CA ASN A 23 3.19 9.94 6.52
C ASN A 23 3.28 8.69 5.63
N TYR A 24 2.25 7.83 5.64
CA TYR A 24 2.18 6.69 4.72
C TYR A 24 2.17 7.13 3.26
N TYR A 25 1.39 8.15 2.91
CA TYR A 25 1.37 8.70 1.57
C TYR A 25 2.76 9.15 1.13
N PHE A 26 3.40 10.06 1.85
CA PHE A 26 4.70 10.61 1.43
C PHE A 26 5.83 9.57 1.38
N LEU A 27 5.76 8.51 2.20
CA LEU A 27 6.79 7.47 2.24
C LEU A 27 6.58 6.34 1.22
N TYR A 28 5.34 6.11 0.78
CA TYR A 28 4.98 4.88 0.05
C TYR A 28 4.05 5.10 -1.15
N SER A 29 3.63 6.32 -1.48
CA SER A 29 2.65 6.56 -2.56
C SER A 29 3.23 6.47 -3.96
N THR A 30 4.55 6.33 -4.14
CA THR A 30 5.15 6.33 -5.49
C THR A 30 5.63 4.95 -5.90
N LYS A 31 5.51 4.64 -7.20
CA LYS A 31 5.92 3.33 -7.74
C LYS A 31 7.38 3.02 -7.46
N ILE A 32 8.26 4.01 -7.59
CA ILE A 32 9.70 3.85 -7.36
C ILE A 32 10.01 3.53 -5.89
N LEU A 33 9.31 4.17 -4.94
CA LEU A 33 9.48 3.89 -3.52
C LEU A 33 9.00 2.47 -3.19
N LEU A 34 7.85 2.06 -3.70
CA LEU A 34 7.34 0.70 -3.51
C LEU A 34 8.27 -0.35 -4.12
N ARG A 35 8.79 -0.10 -5.32
CA ARG A 35 9.76 -0.97 -5.99
C ARG A 35 10.98 -1.25 -5.13
N TYR A 36 11.55 -0.21 -4.51
CA TYR A 36 12.76 -0.37 -3.71
C TYR A 36 12.52 -0.76 -2.25
N ARG A 37 11.32 -0.56 -1.71
CA ARG A 37 11.03 -0.90 -0.31
C ARG A 37 10.41 -2.29 -0.16
N VAL A 38 9.34 -2.60 -0.91
CA VAL A 38 8.58 -3.85 -0.78
C VAL A 38 8.82 -4.81 -1.95
N GLY A 39 9.43 -4.35 -3.04
CA GLY A 39 9.64 -5.16 -4.25
C GLY A 39 10.41 -6.46 -4.03
N ASN A 40 11.45 -6.46 -3.19
CA ASN A 40 12.18 -7.69 -2.86
C ASN A 40 11.31 -8.72 -2.11
N LEU A 41 10.40 -8.27 -1.24
CA LEU A 41 9.44 -9.15 -0.58
C LEU A 41 8.46 -9.73 -1.62
N LEU A 42 7.96 -8.92 -2.55
CA LEU A 42 7.11 -9.39 -3.65
C LEU A 42 7.82 -10.45 -4.50
N ASN A 43 9.08 -10.22 -4.88
CA ASN A 43 9.91 -11.19 -5.58
C ASN A 43 10.05 -12.50 -4.80
N HIS A 44 10.33 -12.40 -3.50
CA HIS A 44 10.48 -13.58 -2.66
C HIS A 44 9.17 -14.40 -2.60
N MET A 45 8.02 -13.73 -2.45
CA MET A 45 6.71 -14.41 -2.47
C MET A 45 6.44 -15.09 -3.82
N VAL A 46 6.68 -14.38 -4.93
CA VAL A 46 6.51 -14.90 -6.29
C VAL A 46 7.41 -16.12 -6.55
N ASN A 47 8.70 -16.01 -6.24
CA ASN A 47 9.65 -17.10 -6.45
C ASN A 47 9.26 -18.33 -5.65
N ASN A 48 8.81 -18.16 -4.41
CA ASN A 48 8.32 -19.26 -3.58
C ASN A 48 7.10 -19.95 -4.19
N MET A 49 6.16 -19.20 -4.74
CA MET A 49 4.99 -19.78 -5.41
C MET A 49 5.39 -20.55 -6.67
N ILE A 50 6.28 -20.00 -7.50
CA ILE A 50 6.78 -20.66 -8.71
C ILE A 50 7.50 -21.96 -8.37
N LEU A 51 8.42 -21.93 -7.39
CA LEU A 51 9.10 -23.14 -6.91
C LEU A 51 8.09 -24.17 -6.41
N LYS A 52 7.02 -23.74 -5.73
CA LYS A 52 5.98 -24.66 -5.25
C LYS A 52 5.15 -25.24 -6.40
N MET A 53 4.86 -24.47 -7.44
CA MET A 53 4.14 -24.93 -8.64
C MET A 53 4.95 -25.95 -9.45
N ASN A 54 6.27 -25.79 -9.49
CA ASN A 54 7.18 -26.68 -10.22
C ASN A 54 7.61 -27.93 -9.42
N ASP A 55 7.14 -28.07 -8.18
CA ASP A 55 7.58 -29.11 -7.22
C ASP A 55 9.08 -29.05 -6.87
N ASP A 56 9.71 -27.87 -7.04
CA ASP A 56 11.11 -27.59 -6.72
C ASP A 56 11.31 -27.13 -5.27
N MET A 57 10.22 -26.94 -4.51
CA MET A 57 10.26 -26.51 -3.12
C MET A 57 10.15 -27.72 -2.17
N GLU A 58 11.15 -27.89 -1.30
CA GLU A 58 11.06 -28.78 -0.12
C GLU A 58 9.73 -28.60 0.60
N ASN A 59 9.18 -29.64 1.25
CA ASN A 59 7.83 -29.75 1.84
C ASN A 59 7.42 -28.64 2.85
N LYS A 60 7.45 -27.38 2.41
CA LYS A 60 7.10 -26.15 3.08
C LYS A 60 5.72 -25.77 2.57
N ARG A 61 4.78 -25.68 3.49
CA ARG A 61 3.38 -25.33 3.21
C ARG A 61 3.04 -23.90 3.61
N VAL A 62 3.83 -23.32 4.51
CA VAL A 62 3.61 -21.98 5.07
C VAL A 62 4.96 -21.28 5.16
N ILE A 63 4.99 -20.01 4.73
CA ILE A 63 6.14 -19.13 4.85
C ILE A 63 5.66 -17.88 5.58
N VAL A 64 6.31 -17.53 6.68
CA VAL A 64 5.93 -16.40 7.53
C VAL A 64 6.98 -15.31 7.41
N TYR A 65 6.54 -14.11 7.07
CA TYR A 65 7.36 -12.92 7.04
C TYR A 65 6.97 -12.02 8.23
N ALA A 66 7.87 -11.84 9.18
CA ALA A 66 7.69 -10.89 10.27
C ALA A 66 8.10 -9.49 9.78
N GLY A 67 7.17 -8.55 9.79
CA GLY A 67 7.37 -7.18 9.32
C GLY A 67 6.63 -6.16 10.17
N HIS A 68 6.37 -4.99 9.59
CA HIS A 68 5.64 -3.89 10.23
C HIS A 68 4.26 -3.69 9.58
N GLY A 69 3.38 -2.91 10.22
CA GLY A 69 2.13 -2.47 9.58
C GLY A 69 2.37 -1.74 8.26
N SER A 70 3.50 -1.03 8.15
CA SER A 70 3.96 -0.42 6.90
C SER A 70 4.32 -1.45 5.83
N THR A 71 4.79 -2.64 6.17
CA THR A 71 5.07 -3.71 5.20
C THR A 71 3.76 -4.17 4.55
N ILE A 72 2.72 -4.43 5.35
CA ILE A 72 1.39 -4.81 4.84
C ILE A 72 0.80 -3.67 4.00
N THR A 73 0.86 -2.43 4.50
CA THR A 73 0.40 -1.24 3.78
C THR A 73 1.05 -1.12 2.40
N GLN A 74 2.38 -1.31 2.31
CA GLN A 74 3.09 -1.25 1.03
C GLN A 74 2.67 -2.37 0.07
N VAL A 75 2.45 -3.61 0.56
CA VAL A 75 1.91 -4.68 -0.30
C VAL A 75 0.49 -4.31 -0.78
N LEU A 76 -0.37 -3.81 0.10
CA LEU A 76 -1.72 -3.37 -0.28
C LEU A 76 -1.71 -2.22 -1.29
N LEU A 77 -0.77 -1.29 -1.19
CA LEU A 77 -0.57 -0.22 -2.17
C LEU A 77 -0.18 -0.78 -3.55
N THR A 78 0.74 -1.74 -3.62
CA THR A 78 1.11 -2.41 -4.89
C THR A 78 -0.04 -3.19 -5.51
N LEU A 79 -1.02 -3.61 -4.71
CA LEU A 79 -2.22 -4.30 -5.15
C LEU A 79 -3.37 -3.34 -5.48
N ASN A 80 -3.21 -2.04 -5.25
CA ASN A 80 -4.30 -1.05 -5.26
C ASN A 80 -5.49 -1.46 -4.36
N LYS A 81 -5.18 -1.89 -3.13
CA LYS A 81 -6.14 -2.34 -2.10
C LYS A 81 -5.96 -1.66 -0.76
N PHE A 82 -5.12 -0.62 -0.67
CA PHE A 82 -4.98 0.16 0.55
C PHE A 82 -6.21 1.06 0.74
N SER A 83 -6.83 0.99 1.92
CA SER A 83 -8.09 1.69 2.22
C SER A 83 -7.91 3.01 2.97
N PHE A 84 -6.72 3.59 2.97
CA PHE A 84 -6.39 4.79 3.77
C PHE A 84 -6.73 4.66 5.26
N VAL A 85 -6.52 3.46 5.80
CA VAL A 85 -6.63 3.18 7.23
C VAL A 85 -5.29 2.59 7.67
N GLU A 86 -4.78 3.07 8.81
CA GLU A 86 -3.56 2.51 9.38
C GLU A 86 -3.74 1.00 9.61
N THR A 87 -2.72 0.22 9.25
CA THR A 87 -2.73 -1.23 9.49
C THR A 87 -2.68 -1.48 11.01
N PRO A 88 -3.71 -2.13 11.61
CA PRO A 88 -3.73 -2.37 13.05
C PRO A 88 -2.59 -3.27 13.52
N MET A 89 -2.23 -3.13 14.81
CA MET A 89 -1.29 -4.02 15.46
C MET A 89 -1.77 -5.48 15.36
N GLY A 90 -0.85 -6.39 15.04
CA GLY A 90 -1.17 -7.81 14.87
C GLY A 90 -1.92 -8.15 13.58
N SER A 91 -2.07 -7.21 12.65
CA SER A 91 -2.63 -7.49 11.34
C SER A 91 -1.76 -8.48 10.55
N VAL A 92 -2.41 -9.33 9.76
CA VAL A 92 -1.76 -10.34 8.91
C VAL A 92 -2.35 -10.27 7.51
N LEU A 93 -1.49 -10.25 6.49
CA LEU A 93 -1.88 -10.45 5.10
C LEU A 93 -1.43 -11.85 4.66
N VAL A 94 -2.39 -12.68 4.26
CA VAL A 94 -2.14 -14.05 3.79
C VAL A 94 -2.33 -14.09 2.29
N LEU A 95 -1.34 -14.62 1.58
CA LEU A 95 -1.42 -15.00 0.17
C LEU A 95 -1.46 -16.52 0.10
N GLU A 96 -2.56 -17.06 -0.39
CA GLU A 96 -2.74 -18.49 -0.57
C GLU A 96 -2.56 -18.86 -2.05
N LEU A 97 -1.77 -19.90 -2.30
CA LEU A 97 -1.66 -20.56 -3.60
C LEU A 97 -2.57 -21.80 -3.59
N TRP A 98 -3.57 -21.78 -4.45
CA TRP A 98 -4.55 -22.84 -4.63
C TRP A 98 -4.23 -23.65 -5.88
N LYS A 99 -4.49 -24.95 -5.82
CA LYS A 99 -4.42 -25.86 -6.96
C LYS A 99 -5.76 -26.57 -7.10
N GLU A 100 -6.44 -26.35 -8.22
CA GLU A 100 -7.67 -27.04 -8.61
C GLU A 100 -7.37 -27.75 -9.93
N ASP A 101 -7.39 -29.09 -9.90
CA ASP A 101 -6.89 -29.95 -10.97
C ASP A 101 -5.45 -29.56 -11.37
N ASP A 102 -5.23 -29.17 -12.63
CA ASP A 102 -3.93 -28.71 -13.14
C ASP A 102 -3.81 -27.19 -13.24
N THR A 103 -4.72 -26.45 -12.60
CA THR A 103 -4.74 -24.99 -12.60
C THR A 103 -4.40 -24.40 -11.24
N TYR A 104 -3.67 -23.29 -11.25
CA TYR A 104 -3.29 -22.57 -10.04
C TYR A 104 -4.00 -21.22 -9.95
N SER A 105 -4.47 -20.89 -8.75
CA SER A 105 -5.08 -19.59 -8.45
C SER A 105 -4.56 -19.04 -7.13
N LEU A 106 -4.76 -17.74 -6.92
CA LEU A 106 -4.28 -16.99 -5.77
C LEU A 106 -5.43 -16.33 -5.05
N ARG A 107 -5.37 -16.31 -3.71
CA ARG A 107 -6.33 -15.57 -2.87
C ARG A 107 -5.58 -14.76 -1.81
N PHE A 108 -5.98 -13.51 -1.63
CA PHE A 108 -5.49 -12.65 -0.56
C PHE A 108 -6.53 -12.53 0.57
N LEU A 109 -6.09 -12.73 1.81
CA LEU A 109 -6.89 -12.59 3.01
C LEU A 109 -6.23 -11.60 3.97
N HIS A 110 -6.94 -10.54 4.35
CA HIS A 110 -6.45 -9.51 5.27
C HIS A 110 -7.13 -9.64 6.63
N PHE A 111 -6.35 -10.07 7.63
CA PHE A 111 -6.76 -10.07 9.03
C PHE A 111 -6.43 -8.70 9.62
N ASN A 112 -7.43 -7.84 9.82
CA ASN A 112 -7.27 -6.45 10.21
C ASN A 112 -8.16 -6.04 11.40
N SER A 113 -8.40 -6.96 12.35
CA SER A 113 -9.14 -6.62 13.56
C SER A 113 -8.40 -5.53 14.36
N SER A 114 -9.11 -4.50 14.80
CA SER A 114 -8.53 -3.43 15.63
C SER A 114 -8.31 -3.83 17.10
N SER A 115 -8.92 -4.94 17.53
CA SER A 115 -8.78 -5.48 18.89
C SER A 115 -8.67 -7.01 18.83
N PRO A 116 -7.62 -7.56 18.18
CA PRO A 116 -7.46 -8.99 17.99
C PRO A 116 -7.35 -9.78 19.30
N GLU A 117 -6.92 -9.13 20.39
CA GLU A 117 -6.88 -9.69 21.74
C GLU A 117 -8.27 -9.88 22.37
N ILE A 118 -9.29 -9.16 21.88
CA ILE A 118 -10.68 -9.27 22.34
C ILE A 118 -11.48 -10.15 21.38
N ARG A 119 -11.39 -9.85 20.08
CA ARG A 119 -12.13 -10.55 19.04
C ARG A 119 -11.34 -10.57 17.74
N ILE A 120 -11.18 -11.77 17.21
CA ILE A 120 -10.63 -11.98 15.87
C ILE A 120 -11.83 -12.02 14.91
N ASN A 121 -11.99 -10.96 14.12
CA ASN A 121 -12.96 -10.96 13.03
C ASN A 121 -12.48 -11.88 11.88
N PRO A 122 -13.39 -12.47 11.09
CA PRO A 122 -13.01 -13.17 9.87
C PRO A 122 -12.16 -12.27 8.96
N PRO A 123 -11.20 -12.84 8.21
CA PRO A 123 -10.37 -12.05 7.32
C PRO A 123 -11.20 -11.45 6.18
N VAL A 124 -10.82 -10.25 5.76
CA VAL A 124 -11.36 -9.61 4.56
C VAL A 124 -10.68 -10.23 3.35
N SER A 125 -11.47 -10.88 2.48
CA SER A 125 -10.98 -11.34 1.19
C SER A 125 -10.75 -10.14 0.28
N LEU A 126 -9.61 -10.06 -0.40
CA LEU A 126 -9.38 -8.98 -1.37
C LEU A 126 -9.99 -9.38 -2.72
N HIS A 127 -10.83 -8.51 -3.28
CA HIS A 127 -11.49 -8.70 -4.56
C HIS A 127 -10.82 -7.87 -5.64
N PHE A 128 -10.60 -8.46 -6.82
CA PHE A 128 -10.01 -7.79 -7.98
C PHE A 128 -10.99 -7.89 -9.16
N GLU A 129 -11.34 -6.76 -9.76
CA GLU A 129 -12.36 -6.70 -10.82
C GLU A 129 -11.94 -7.53 -12.03
N GLU A 130 -10.66 -7.48 -12.40
CA GLU A 130 -10.12 -8.25 -13.52
C GLU A 130 -10.11 -9.77 -13.28
N CYS A 131 -10.27 -10.21 -12.03
CA CYS A 131 -10.36 -11.62 -11.67
C CYS A 131 -11.81 -12.10 -11.50
N GLY A 132 -12.79 -11.20 -11.55
CA GLY A 132 -14.21 -11.53 -11.33
C GLY A 132 -14.54 -12.02 -9.91
N GLY A 133 -13.63 -11.88 -8.94
CA GLY A 133 -13.82 -12.43 -7.60
C GLY A 133 -12.60 -12.34 -6.67
N SER A 134 -12.55 -13.24 -5.69
CA SER A 134 -11.48 -13.37 -4.68
C SER A 134 -10.32 -14.25 -5.11
N PHE A 135 -10.51 -15.07 -6.15
CA PHE A 135 -9.47 -15.91 -6.74
C PHE A 135 -8.98 -15.26 -8.02
N CYS A 136 -7.67 -15.09 -8.14
CA CYS A 136 -7.01 -14.56 -9.33
C CYS A 136 -6.10 -15.62 -9.94
N SER A 137 -5.87 -15.55 -11.26
CA SER A 137 -4.81 -16.35 -11.87
C SER A 137 -3.44 -15.89 -11.34
N VAL A 138 -2.47 -16.82 -11.35
CA VAL A 138 -1.07 -16.49 -11.01
C VAL A 138 -0.55 -15.39 -11.94
N GLU A 139 -0.88 -15.47 -13.23
CA GLU A 139 -0.48 -14.48 -14.24
C GLU A 139 -0.98 -13.06 -13.91
N SER A 140 -2.25 -12.90 -13.52
CA SER A 140 -2.80 -11.60 -13.14
C SER A 140 -2.02 -10.97 -11.99
N PHE A 141 -1.65 -11.77 -10.99
CA PHE A 141 -0.81 -11.29 -9.88
C PHE A 141 0.61 -10.95 -10.34
N LEU A 142 1.21 -11.75 -11.21
CA LEU A 142 2.54 -11.48 -11.76
C LEU A 142 2.57 -10.15 -12.52
N ASN A 143 1.56 -9.91 -13.35
CA ASN A 143 1.44 -8.68 -14.13
C ASN A 143 1.19 -7.47 -13.22
N ARG A 144 0.28 -7.59 -12.24
CA ARG A 144 -0.03 -6.53 -11.27
C ARG A 144 1.17 -6.13 -10.43
N THR A 145 2.06 -7.07 -10.10
CA THR A 145 3.24 -6.79 -9.27
C THR A 145 4.52 -6.52 -10.07
N ALA A 146 4.50 -6.66 -11.39
CA ALA A 146 5.70 -6.62 -12.22
C ALA A 146 6.47 -5.29 -12.09
N GLU A 147 5.77 -4.14 -12.12
CA GLU A 147 6.41 -2.82 -12.04
C GLU A 147 7.08 -2.56 -10.67
N PHE A 148 6.59 -3.22 -9.62
CA PHE A 148 7.12 -3.07 -8.27
C PHE A 148 8.23 -4.07 -7.94
N ARG A 149 8.56 -5.00 -8.83
CA ARG A 149 9.56 -6.05 -8.58
C ARG A 149 10.91 -5.72 -9.22
N PRO A 150 11.96 -5.42 -8.45
CA PRO A 150 13.30 -5.17 -8.98
C PRO A 150 13.84 -6.41 -9.71
N VAL A 151 14.54 -6.20 -10.83
CA VAL A 151 15.21 -7.30 -11.57
C VAL A 151 16.57 -7.57 -10.93
N ASP A 152 17.34 -6.51 -10.71
CA ASP A 152 18.59 -6.54 -9.95
C ASP A 152 18.56 -5.39 -8.95
N PHE A 153 18.16 -5.70 -7.72
CA PHE A 153 18.01 -4.69 -6.69
C PHE A 153 19.32 -3.94 -6.39
N LEU A 154 20.46 -4.63 -6.40
CA LEU A 154 21.75 -4.00 -6.08
C LEU A 154 22.20 -3.08 -7.21
N ALA A 155 22.06 -3.50 -8.46
CA ALA A 155 22.36 -2.65 -9.61
C ALA A 155 21.40 -1.46 -9.73
N GLU A 156 20.10 -1.67 -9.45
CA GLU A 156 19.11 -0.59 -9.45
C GLU A 156 19.32 0.40 -8.30
N CYS A 157 19.93 -0.03 -7.18
CA CYS A 157 20.31 0.85 -6.07
C CYS A 157 21.74 1.42 -6.18
N ASP A 158 22.57 0.97 -7.14
CA ASP A 158 23.92 1.50 -7.38
C ASP A 158 23.83 2.88 -8.05
N TYR A 159 23.57 3.89 -7.24
CA TYR A 159 23.30 5.24 -7.70
C TYR A 159 24.61 5.96 -8.07
N LYS A 160 25.10 5.73 -9.29
CA LYS A 160 26.01 6.68 -9.93
C LYS A 160 25.20 7.92 -10.28
N MET A 161 25.39 9.00 -9.50
CA MET A 161 24.59 10.23 -9.57
C MET A 161 24.55 10.81 -10.99
N ASN A 162 23.46 10.53 -11.70
CA ASN A 162 22.93 11.34 -12.78
C ASN A 162 21.43 11.51 -12.48
N ILE A 163 21.12 12.50 -11.63
CA ILE A 163 19.76 12.79 -11.19
C ILE A 163 19.01 13.41 -12.38
N SER A 164 18.21 12.62 -13.08
CA SER A 164 17.17 13.12 -13.97
C SER A 164 15.93 13.40 -13.13
N LEU A 165 15.58 14.67 -12.93
CA LEU A 165 14.31 15.04 -12.30
C LEU A 165 13.15 14.61 -13.21
N ARG A 166 12.36 13.64 -12.77
CA ARG A 166 11.13 13.20 -13.44
C ARG A 166 9.98 13.29 -12.44
N PRO A 167 8.74 13.59 -12.89
CA PRO A 167 7.57 13.48 -12.03
C PRO A 167 7.48 12.07 -11.43
N LEU A 168 7.18 11.99 -10.14
CA LEU A 168 7.00 10.70 -9.47
C LEU A 168 5.63 10.14 -9.83
N GLU A 169 5.60 8.91 -10.36
CA GLU A 169 4.35 8.19 -10.60
C GLU A 169 3.76 7.71 -9.28
N THR A 170 2.57 8.20 -8.94
CA THR A 170 1.83 7.83 -7.73
C THR A 170 0.93 6.62 -7.98
N VAL A 171 0.72 5.80 -6.94
CA VAL A 171 -0.18 4.63 -6.95
C VAL A 171 -1.48 4.85 -6.18
N CYS A 172 -1.57 5.97 -5.46
CA CYS A 172 -2.75 6.38 -4.72
C CYS A 172 -2.85 7.90 -4.70
N ASP A 173 -4.07 8.40 -4.53
CA ASP A 173 -4.33 9.82 -4.31
C ASP A 173 -3.95 10.23 -2.88
N LEU A 174 -3.88 11.53 -2.64
CA LEU A 174 -3.73 12.07 -1.29
C LEU A 174 -4.90 11.56 -0.42
N PRO A 175 -4.63 11.16 0.84
CA PRO A 175 -5.69 10.73 1.73
C PRO A 175 -6.70 11.88 1.92
N PRO A 176 -8.01 11.58 1.96
CA PRO A 176 -9.03 12.60 2.13
C PRO A 176 -8.77 13.35 3.43
N PHE A 177 -8.80 14.68 3.37
CA PHE A 177 -8.58 15.51 4.54
C PHE A 177 -9.71 15.29 5.55
N VAL A 178 -9.35 14.81 6.74
CA VAL A 178 -10.26 14.64 7.87
C VAL A 178 -9.65 15.37 9.05
N SER A 179 -10.25 16.50 9.43
CA SER A 179 -9.84 17.23 10.63
C SER A 179 -11.07 17.67 11.42
N SER A 180 -11.01 17.50 12.73
CA SER A 180 -11.98 18.07 13.68
C SER A 180 -11.74 19.56 13.93
N SER A 181 -10.58 20.10 13.49
CA SER A 181 -10.18 21.49 13.71
C SER A 181 -10.67 22.42 12.60
N GLU A 182 -11.51 23.39 12.96
CA GLU A 182 -11.98 24.43 12.04
C GLU A 182 -10.84 25.30 11.46
N MET A 183 -9.77 25.52 12.23
CA MET A 183 -8.60 26.27 11.74
C MET A 183 -7.83 25.54 10.65
N LEU A 184 -7.74 24.20 10.75
CA LEU A 184 -7.05 23.40 9.74
C LEU A 184 -7.91 23.18 8.50
N LYS A 185 -9.23 23.01 8.66
CA LYS A 185 -10.17 23.02 7.52
C LYS A 185 -10.06 24.31 6.71
N THR A 186 -10.03 25.45 7.39
CA THR A 186 -9.87 26.76 6.72
C THR A 186 -8.50 26.91 6.07
N SER A 187 -7.42 26.46 6.72
CA SER A 187 -6.09 26.45 6.11
C SER A 187 -5.98 25.54 4.88
N HIS A 188 -6.59 24.35 4.93
CA HIS A 188 -6.61 23.41 3.80
C HIS A 188 -7.39 23.98 2.62
N LEU A 189 -8.58 24.55 2.88
CA LEU A 189 -9.38 25.23 1.87
C LEU A 189 -8.63 26.39 1.21
N LEU A 190 -7.89 27.19 2.00
CA LEU A 190 -7.05 28.26 1.47
C LEU A 190 -5.93 27.72 0.57
N LEU A 191 -5.29 26.61 0.94
CA LEU A 191 -4.25 25.97 0.12
C LEU A 191 -4.83 25.42 -1.20
N GLU A 192 -6.00 24.80 -1.17
CA GLU A 192 -6.68 24.35 -2.39
C GLU A 192 -7.04 25.51 -3.31
N ILE A 193 -7.59 26.59 -2.75
CA ILE A 193 -7.90 27.81 -3.50
C ILE A 193 -6.63 28.38 -4.13
N ILE A 194 -5.53 28.49 -3.36
CA ILE A 194 -4.24 28.97 -3.88
C ILE A 194 -3.73 28.08 -5.00
N ASN A 195 -3.79 26.76 -4.86
CA ASN A 195 -3.39 25.82 -5.91
C ASN A 195 -4.25 25.97 -7.16
N ILE A 196 -5.57 26.14 -7.03
CA ILE A 196 -6.47 26.41 -8.17
C ILE A 196 -6.07 27.73 -8.85
N PHE A 197 -5.79 28.79 -8.09
CA PHE A 197 -5.34 30.07 -8.65
C PHE A 197 -3.99 29.94 -9.38
N ILE A 198 -3.04 29.19 -8.84
CA ILE A 198 -1.75 28.91 -9.49
C ILE A 198 -2.00 28.13 -10.80
N VAL A 199 -2.77 27.05 -10.76
CA VAL A 199 -3.09 26.25 -11.95
C VAL A 199 -3.80 27.10 -13.02
N ILE A 200 -4.79 27.91 -12.65
CA ILE A 200 -5.48 28.83 -13.57
C ILE A 200 -4.50 29.84 -14.16
N SER A 201 -3.64 30.45 -13.35
CA SER A 201 -2.67 31.44 -13.83
C SER A 201 -1.55 30.84 -14.70
N TYR A 202 -1.26 29.54 -14.57
CA TYR A 202 -0.38 28.80 -15.49
C TYR A 202 -1.09 28.33 -16.77
N ILE A 203 -2.41 28.11 -16.74
CA ILE A 203 -3.20 27.69 -17.91
C ILE A 203 -3.70 28.89 -18.74
N HIS A 204 -3.96 30.04 -18.11
CA HIS A 204 -4.45 31.25 -18.78
C HIS A 204 -3.55 31.80 -19.92
N PRO A 205 -2.20 31.67 -19.88
CA PRO A 205 -1.34 32.03 -21.00
C PRO A 205 -1.37 31.03 -22.16
N ILE A 206 -1.79 29.78 -21.91
CA ILE A 206 -1.78 28.68 -22.89
C ILE A 206 -3.05 28.68 -23.76
N ILE A 207 -4.17 29.19 -23.23
CA ILE A 207 -5.47 29.26 -23.93
C ILE A 207 -5.61 30.56 -24.78
N LYS A 208 -4.64 31.48 -24.71
CA LYS A 208 -4.61 32.73 -25.52
C LYS A 208 -3.84 32.61 -26.85
N LEU A 209 -3.71 31.40 -27.41
CA LEU A 209 -3.17 31.12 -28.75
C LEU A 209 -4.26 30.64 -29.70
#